data_AF-T0Y303-F1
#
_entry.id   AF-T0Y303-F1
#
_cell.length_a   1.000
_cell.length_b   1.000
_cell.length_c   1.000
_cell.angle_alpha   90.00
_cell.angle_beta   90.00
_cell.angle_gamma   90.00
#
_symmetry.space_group_name_H-M   'P 1'
#
loop_
_entity.id
_entity.type
_entity.pdbx_description
1 polymer ?
#
loop_
_entity_poly.entity_id
_entity_poly.type
_entity_poly.pdbx_seq_one_letter_code
_entity_poly.pdbx_strand_id
1 'polypeptide(L)'
;QHGVALFSLEMSRDTLVQRLLCSEAGVDAYRLRTGQLGNDAWPRIAEAMDTLSRAAIYIDDTPGLSVMEMRAKARRLRATAQVDLFIVDYLQLMRSQGRSDSRAQEVSEISGGLKSLARELDVPVIAVSQLNRESERRTDRRPQLSDLRDSGSIEQDSDIVMF
;
A
#
# COMPACT_ATOMS: atom_id res chain seq x y z
N GLN A 1 -19.10 3.83 9.12
CA GLN A 1 -18.35 3.22 8.01
C GLN A 1 -16.88 3.44 8.30
N HIS A 2 -16.04 2.43 8.09
CA HIS A 2 -14.60 2.60 8.29
C HIS A 2 -13.94 3.10 7.00
N GLY A 3 -13.04 4.08 7.12
CA GLY A 3 -12.33 4.65 5.97
C GLY A 3 -10.93 4.08 5.82
N VAL A 4 -10.48 3.91 4.57
CA VAL A 4 -9.14 3.41 4.26
C VAL A 4 -8.44 4.38 3.33
N ALA A 5 -7.19 4.73 3.64
CA ALA A 5 -6.36 5.55 2.77
C ALA A 5 -5.20 4.71 2.21
N LEU A 6 -5.09 4.68 0.88
CA LEU A 6 -4.01 4.03 0.14
C LEU A 6 -3.06 5.08 -0.44
N PHE A 7 -1.79 4.96 -0.09
CA PHE A 7 -0.69 5.66 -0.72
C PHE A 7 -0.02 4.70 -1.72
N SER A 8 -0.31 4.89 -2.99
CA SER A 8 0.16 4.05 -4.09
C SER A 8 1.34 4.72 -4.79
N LEU A 9 2.54 4.21 -4.55
CA LEU A 9 3.78 4.78 -5.07
C LEU A 9 4.21 4.11 -6.38
N GLU A 10 3.71 2.90 -6.65
CA GLU A 10 4.01 2.14 -7.88
C GLU A 10 2.91 2.28 -8.93
N MET A 11 1.65 2.12 -8.52
CA MET A 11 0.51 2.04 -9.44
C MET A 11 -0.29 3.35 -9.47
N SER A 12 -0.87 3.65 -10.63
CA SER A 12 -1.85 4.73 -10.74
C SER A 12 -3.16 4.38 -10.03
N ARG A 13 -3.89 5.42 -9.60
CA ARG A 13 -5.22 5.28 -9.03
C ARG A 13 -6.15 4.47 -9.94
N ASP A 14 -6.12 4.73 -11.24
CA ASP A 14 -7.02 4.06 -12.19
C ASP A 14 -6.73 2.55 -12.27
N THR A 15 -5.46 2.15 -12.19
CA THR A 15 -5.06 0.73 -12.15
C THR A 15 -5.55 0.07 -10.87
N LEU A 16 -5.43 0.74 -9.72
CA LEU A 16 -5.92 0.23 -8.44
C LEU A 16 -7.45 0.10 -8.43
N VAL A 17 -8.16 1.13 -8.88
CA VAL A 17 -9.63 1.11 -8.98
C VAL A 17 -10.09 -0.02 -9.89
N GLN A 18 -9.42 -0.24 -11.02
CA GLN A 18 -9.76 -1.36 -11.90
C GLN A 18 -9.57 -2.71 -11.20
N ARG A 19 -8.50 -2.89 -10.41
CA ARG A 19 -8.27 -4.13 -9.65
C ARG A 19 -9.33 -4.33 -8.57
N LEU A 20 -9.68 -3.28 -7.83
CA LEU A 20 -10.76 -3.31 -6.83
C LEU A 20 -12.09 -3.70 -7.49
N LEU A 21 -12.41 -3.08 -8.63
CA LEU A 21 -13.62 -3.38 -9.39
C LEU A 21 -13.66 -4.84 -9.87
N CYS A 22 -12.55 -5.35 -10.42
CA CYS A 22 -12.48 -6.74 -10.86
C CYS A 22 -12.63 -7.72 -9.69
N SER A 23 -12.00 -7.42 -8.55
CA SER A 23 -12.09 -8.22 -7.34
C SER A 23 -13.51 -8.26 -6.80
N GLU A 24 -14.16 -7.09 -6.67
CA GLU A 24 -15.52 -6.97 -6.14
C GLU A 24 -16.55 -7.61 -7.09
N ALA A 25 -16.43 -7.35 -8.39
CA ALA A 25 -17.33 -7.93 -9.38
C ALA A 25 -17.07 -9.43 -9.61
N GLY A 26 -15.91 -9.96 -9.19
CA GLY A 26 -15.47 -11.33 -9.46
C GLY A 26 -15.27 -11.62 -10.95
N VAL A 27 -14.71 -10.66 -11.69
CA VAL A 27 -14.46 -10.75 -13.14
C VAL A 27 -12.97 -10.76 -13.45
N ASP A 28 -12.60 -11.37 -14.56
CA ASP A 28 -11.22 -11.43 -15.02
C ASP A 28 -10.73 -10.05 -15.49
N ALA A 29 -9.63 -9.57 -14.90
CA ALA A 29 -9.08 -8.25 -15.17
C ALA A 29 -8.52 -8.10 -16.60
N TYR A 30 -8.01 -9.18 -17.20
CA TYR A 30 -7.55 -9.16 -18.58
C TYR A 30 -8.73 -9.02 -19.54
N ARG A 31 -9.79 -9.80 -19.36
CA ARG A 31 -11.03 -9.71 -20.16
C ARG A 31 -11.69 -8.34 -20.04
N LEU A 32 -11.72 -7.74 -18.85
CA LEU A 32 -12.22 -6.38 -18.68
C LEU A 32 -11.38 -5.37 -19.49
N ARG A 33 -10.04 -5.45 -19.44
CA ARG A 33 -9.16 -4.56 -20.23
C ARG A 33 -9.32 -4.74 -21.74
N THR A 34 -9.50 -5.97 -22.21
CA THR A 34 -9.61 -6.27 -23.65
C THR A 34 -11.03 -6.14 -24.20
N GLY A 35 -12.02 -5.86 -23.35
CA GLY A 35 -13.44 -5.82 -23.73
C GLY A 35 -14.04 -7.20 -24.03
N GLN A 36 -13.36 -8.29 -23.67
CA GLN A 36 -13.77 -9.68 -23.93
C GLN A 36 -14.64 -10.25 -22.80
N LEU A 37 -15.59 -9.45 -22.31
CA LEU A 37 -16.51 -9.84 -21.25
C LEU A 37 -17.82 -10.38 -21.81
N GLY A 38 -18.33 -11.44 -21.17
CA GLY A 38 -19.68 -11.92 -21.44
C GLY A 38 -20.73 -10.92 -21.02
N ASN A 39 -21.92 -11.00 -21.61
CA ASN A 39 -23.03 -10.10 -21.28
C ASN A 39 -23.49 -10.19 -19.81
N ASP A 40 -23.20 -11.33 -19.16
CA ASP A 40 -23.45 -11.60 -17.75
C ASP A 40 -22.51 -10.85 -16.79
N ALA A 41 -21.36 -10.38 -17.28
CA ALA A 41 -20.39 -9.65 -16.45
C ALA A 41 -20.82 -8.19 -16.18
N TRP A 42 -21.50 -7.54 -17.14
CA TRP A 42 -21.86 -6.13 -17.02
C TRP A 42 -22.77 -5.81 -15.82
N PRO A 43 -23.81 -6.60 -15.51
CA PRO A 43 -24.60 -6.39 -14.30
C PRO A 43 -23.77 -6.46 -13.01
N ARG A 44 -22.84 -7.42 -12.93
CA ARG A 44 -21.95 -7.60 -11.76
C ARG A 44 -20.98 -6.44 -11.61
N ILE A 45 -20.45 -5.93 -12.72
CA ILE A 45 -19.59 -4.75 -12.74
C ILE A 45 -20.37 -3.51 -12.27
N ALA A 46 -21.61 -3.33 -12.74
CA ALA A 46 -22.44 -2.21 -12.32
C ALA A 46 -22.74 -2.25 -10.82
N GLU A 47 -23.06 -3.42 -10.27
CA GLU A 47 -23.25 -3.63 -8.83
C GLU A 47 -21.97 -3.33 -8.03
N ALA A 48 -20.82 -3.85 -8.49
CA ALA A 48 -19.53 -3.58 -7.86
C ALA A 48 -19.15 -2.10 -7.88
N MET A 49 -19.43 -1.39 -8.99
CA MET A 49 -19.24 0.06 -9.06
C MET A 49 -20.09 0.81 -8.05
N ASP A 50 -21.36 0.41 -7.91
CA ASP A 50 -22.28 1.00 -6.95
C ASP A 50 -21.79 0.80 -5.50
N THR A 51 -21.34 -0.41 -5.16
CA THR A 51 -20.70 -0.72 -3.87
C THR A 51 -19.45 0.12 -3.63
N LEU A 52 -18.52 0.15 -4.58
CA LEU A 52 -17.26 0.89 -4.45
C LEU A 52 -17.46 2.41 -4.40
N SER A 53 -18.49 2.94 -5.08
CA SER A 53 -18.80 4.38 -5.07
C SER A 53 -19.19 4.91 -3.68
N ARG A 54 -19.72 4.02 -2.82
CA ARG A 54 -20.08 4.32 -1.44
C ARG A 54 -18.99 3.97 -0.42
N ALA A 55 -17.91 3.33 -0.87
CA ALA A 55 -16.82 2.94 0.00
C ALA A 55 -15.95 4.15 0.34
N ALA A 56 -15.60 4.32 1.61
CA ALA A 56 -14.70 5.38 2.08
C ALA A 56 -13.23 5.03 1.78
N ILE A 57 -12.88 4.93 0.50
CA ILE A 57 -11.53 4.62 0.02
C ILE A 57 -10.91 5.89 -0.57
N TYR A 58 -9.78 6.30 0.01
CA TYR A 58 -9.02 7.46 -0.43
C TYR A 58 -7.72 6.98 -1.06
N ILE A 59 -7.42 7.40 -2.29
CA ILE A 59 -6.22 6.98 -3.01
C ILE A 59 -5.38 8.21 -3.32
N ASP A 60 -4.11 8.16 -2.93
CA ASP A 60 -3.07 9.10 -3.33
C ASP A 60 -2.02 8.34 -4.13
N ASP A 61 -1.92 8.62 -5.43
CA ASP A 61 -0.97 8.00 -6.35
C ASP A 61 0.22 8.92 -6.70
N THR A 62 0.56 9.85 -5.79
CA THR A 62 1.73 10.74 -5.97
C THR A 62 3.02 9.90 -5.95
N PRO A 63 3.81 9.85 -7.03
CA PRO A 63 5.02 9.04 -7.08
C PRO A 63 6.15 9.66 -6.25
N GLY A 64 6.99 8.80 -5.65
CA GLY A 64 8.22 9.22 -4.98
C GLY A 64 8.01 10.07 -3.73
N LEU A 65 6.85 9.95 -3.06
CA LEU A 65 6.56 10.65 -1.80
C LEU A 65 7.64 10.40 -0.75
N SER A 66 8.06 11.48 -0.10
CA SER A 66 8.80 11.36 1.14
C SER A 66 7.88 11.02 2.31
N VAL A 67 8.46 10.45 3.36
CA VAL A 67 7.75 10.13 4.62
C VAL A 67 7.08 11.37 5.19
N MET A 68 7.74 12.52 5.16
CA MET A 68 7.21 13.77 5.68
C MET A 68 6.00 14.28 4.87
N GLU A 69 6.06 14.19 3.54
CA GLU A 69 4.93 14.57 2.68
C GLU A 69 3.74 13.64 2.89
N MET A 70 3.99 12.33 3.00
CA MET A 70 2.95 11.35 3.32
C MET A 70 2.30 11.66 4.68
N ARG A 71 3.09 11.93 5.73
CA ARG A 71 2.57 12.31 7.05
C ARG A 71 1.70 13.57 6.98
N ALA A 72 2.14 14.59 6.25
CA ALA A 72 1.36 15.82 6.08
C ALA A 72 0.01 15.55 5.38
N LYS A 73 0.01 14.74 4.32
CA LYS A 73 -1.19 14.30 3.61
C LYS A 73 -2.12 13.46 4.50
N ALA A 74 -1.58 12.50 5.24
CA ALA A 74 -2.32 11.64 6.16
C ALA A 74 -3.01 12.45 7.27
N ARG A 75 -2.29 13.39 7.89
CA ARG A 75 -2.86 14.33 8.88
C ARG A 75 -3.98 15.17 8.29
N ARG A 76 -3.76 15.75 7.11
CA ARG A 76 -4.78 16.56 6.42
C ARG A 76 -6.03 15.74 6.14
N LEU A 77 -5.87 14.52 5.65
CA LEU A 77 -6.99 13.62 5.38
C LEU A 77 -7.75 13.26 6.66
N ARG A 78 -7.05 12.89 7.73
CA ARG A 78 -7.66 12.60 9.05
C ARG A 78 -8.40 13.78 9.66
N ALA A 79 -8.00 15.01 9.35
CA ALA A 79 -8.71 16.21 9.81
C ALA A 79 -10.04 16.42 9.08
N THR A 80 -10.21 15.91 7.86
CA THR A 80 -11.39 16.12 7.03
C THR A 80 -12.27 14.89 6.85
N ALA A 81 -11.74 13.70 7.16
CA ALA A 81 -12.38 12.42 6.93
C ALA A 81 -12.02 11.40 8.01
N GLN A 82 -12.94 10.48 8.29
CA GLN A 82 -12.64 9.32 9.11
C GLN A 82 -11.80 8.34 8.29
N VAL A 83 -10.56 8.10 8.73
CA VAL A 83 -9.66 7.06 8.20
C VAL A 83 -9.22 6.15 9.33
N ASP A 84 -9.55 4.88 9.25
CA ASP A 84 -9.30 3.87 10.27
C ASP A 84 -8.18 2.90 9.86
N LEU A 85 -7.63 3.04 8.64
CA LEU A 85 -6.47 2.30 8.16
C LEU A 85 -5.70 3.10 7.11
N PHE A 86 -4.38 3.09 7.22
CA PHE A 86 -3.47 3.55 6.17
C PHE A 86 -2.75 2.36 5.53
N ILE A 87 -2.64 2.36 4.20
CA ILE A 87 -1.89 1.36 3.42
C ILE A 87 -0.85 2.11 2.58
N VAL A 88 0.39 1.60 2.56
CA VAL A 88 1.50 2.14 1.76
C VAL A 88 2.03 1.07 0.83
N ASP A 89 1.97 1.30 -0.47
CA ASP A 89 2.42 0.38 -1.53
C ASP A 89 3.49 1.05 -2.41
N TYR A 90 4.78 0.83 -2.19
CA TYR A 90 5.44 0.05 -1.14
C TYR A 90 6.65 0.82 -0.59
N LEU A 91 7.15 0.44 0.59
CA LEU A 91 8.15 1.17 1.37
C LEU A 91 9.35 1.64 0.54
N GLN A 92 9.86 0.75 -0.31
CA GLN A 92 11.09 1.01 -1.04
C GLN A 92 10.94 2.09 -2.13
N LEU A 93 9.74 2.54 -2.48
CA LEU A 93 9.56 3.67 -3.40
C LEU A 93 9.52 5.02 -2.69
N MET A 94 9.46 5.03 -1.37
CA MET A 94 9.55 6.25 -0.57
C MET A 94 10.98 6.80 -0.55
N ARG A 95 11.08 8.12 -0.41
CA ARG A 95 12.34 8.85 -0.30
C ARG A 95 12.55 9.42 1.10
N SER A 96 13.77 9.35 1.60
CA SER A 96 14.23 10.19 2.70
C SER A 96 14.51 11.61 2.19
N GLN A 97 14.32 12.63 3.03
CA GLN A 97 14.61 14.03 2.65
C GLN A 97 16.12 14.37 2.71
N GLY A 98 16.94 13.50 3.31
CA GLY A 98 18.38 13.73 3.54
C GLY A 98 19.28 12.98 2.55
N ARG A 99 20.57 13.33 2.55
CA ARG A 99 21.60 12.44 2.02
C ARG A 99 21.73 11.27 2.98
N SER A 100 21.12 10.15 2.62
CA SER A 100 21.40 8.89 3.30
C SER A 100 22.67 8.28 2.73
N ASP A 101 23.63 7.94 3.60
CA ASP A 101 24.87 7.26 3.22
C ASP A 101 24.63 5.78 2.83
N SER A 102 23.46 5.23 3.17
CA SER A 102 23.08 3.88 2.80
C SER A 102 21.58 3.70 2.60
N ARG A 103 21.20 2.72 1.78
CA ARG A 103 19.80 2.37 1.60
C ARG A 103 19.16 1.84 2.90
N ALA A 104 19.92 1.13 3.72
CA ALA A 104 19.47 0.62 5.02
C ALA A 104 19.06 1.74 5.98
N GLN A 105 19.83 2.83 6.03
CA GLN A 105 19.52 3.98 6.86
C GLN A 105 18.23 4.67 6.39
N GLU A 106 18.03 4.82 5.08
CA GLU A 106 16.81 5.39 4.51
C GLU A 106 15.57 4.54 4.84
N VAL A 107 15.66 3.21 4.69
CA VAL A 107 14.58 2.29 5.06
C VAL A 107 14.27 2.37 6.57
N SER A 108 15.29 2.56 7.41
CA SER A 108 15.13 2.74 8.85
C SER A 108 14.40 4.04 9.20
N GLU A 109 14.70 5.13 8.50
CA GLU A 109 13.99 6.40 8.67
C GLU A 109 12.53 6.30 8.21
N ILE A 110 12.28 5.58 7.11
CA ILE A 110 10.93 5.35 6.58
C ILE A 110 10.10 4.54 7.58
N SER A 111 10.60 3.39 8.02
CA SER A 111 9.89 2.51 8.97
C SER A 111 9.59 3.21 10.29
N GLY A 112 10.59 3.86 10.91
CA GLY A 112 10.40 4.63 12.14
C GLY A 112 9.43 5.81 11.97
N GLY A 113 9.44 6.47 10.81
CA GLY A 113 8.49 7.54 10.48
C GLY A 113 7.05 7.05 10.33
N LEU A 114 6.83 5.88 9.75
CA LEU A 114 5.51 5.26 9.65
C LEU A 114 5.02 4.75 11.01
N LYS A 115 5.90 4.17 11.83
CA LYS A 115 5.57 3.79 13.22
C LYS A 115 5.15 5.01 14.03
N SER A 116 5.86 6.12 13.86
CA SER A 116 5.51 7.39 14.50
C SER A 116 4.16 7.91 14.01
N LEU A 117 3.88 7.85 12.70
CA LEU A 117 2.58 8.23 12.14
C LEU A 117 1.43 7.39 12.71
N ALA A 118 1.61 6.08 12.80
CA ALA A 118 0.61 5.16 13.34
C ALA A 118 0.24 5.51 14.78
N ARG A 119 1.26 5.73 15.63
CA ARG A 119 1.08 6.13 17.04
C ARG A 119 0.45 7.52 17.18
N GLU A 120 0.88 8.46 16.34
CA GLU A 120 0.43 9.84 16.40
C GLU A 120 -1.04 9.97 16.01
N LEU A 121 -1.47 9.28 14.96
CA LEU A 121 -2.85 9.34 14.48
C LEU A 121 -3.77 8.34 15.18
N ASP A 122 -3.21 7.43 15.98
CA ASP A 122 -3.91 6.28 16.56
C ASP A 122 -4.67 5.49 15.48
N VAL A 123 -3.94 5.13 14.41
CA VAL A 123 -4.47 4.37 13.26
C VAL A 123 -3.45 3.31 12.86
N PRO A 124 -3.87 2.06 12.59
CA PRO A 124 -2.99 1.07 12.01
C PRO A 124 -2.45 1.52 10.65
N VAL A 125 -1.18 1.21 10.41
CA VAL A 125 -0.50 1.42 9.12
C VAL A 125 -0.01 0.07 8.62
N ILE A 126 -0.47 -0.34 7.43
CA ILE A 126 0.06 -1.48 6.70
C ILE A 126 1.04 -0.94 5.67
N ALA A 127 2.28 -1.41 5.73
CA ALA A 127 3.28 -1.08 4.73
C ALA A 127 3.70 -2.33 3.98
N VAL A 128 3.58 -2.29 2.65
CA VAL A 128 4.07 -3.35 1.77
C VAL A 128 5.58 -3.21 1.63
N SER A 129 6.30 -4.32 1.70
CA SER A 129 7.75 -4.37 1.51
C SER A 129 8.10 -5.46 0.52
N GLN A 130 9.00 -5.17 -0.41
CA GLN A 130 9.56 -6.19 -1.29
C GLN A 130 10.69 -6.96 -0.61
N LEU A 131 10.76 -8.27 -0.86
CA LEU A 131 11.82 -9.14 -0.39
C LEU A 131 13.04 -9.11 -1.33
N ASN A 132 14.22 -9.39 -0.78
CA ASN A 132 15.40 -9.60 -1.59
C ASN A 132 15.30 -10.87 -2.43
N ARG A 133 15.76 -10.82 -3.69
CA ARG A 133 15.83 -11.97 -4.62
C ARG A 133 16.72 -13.10 -4.11
N GLU A 134 17.60 -12.87 -3.15
CA GLU A 134 18.38 -13.92 -2.50
C GLU A 134 17.51 -14.99 -1.83
N SER A 135 16.30 -14.63 -1.37
CA SER A 135 15.32 -15.57 -0.83
C SER A 135 14.94 -16.67 -1.84
N GLU A 136 14.96 -16.35 -3.14
CA GLU A 136 14.65 -17.29 -4.24
C GLU A 136 15.75 -18.34 -4.45
N ARG A 137 16.98 -18.04 -4.01
CA ARG A 137 18.15 -18.94 -4.12
C ARG A 137 18.19 -20.01 -3.04
N ARG A 138 17.41 -19.87 -1.96
CA ARG A 138 17.31 -20.90 -0.92
C ARG A 138 16.52 -22.10 -1.41
N THR A 139 16.81 -23.27 -0.83
CA THR A 139 16.16 -24.53 -1.18
C THR A 139 14.69 -24.56 -0.76
N ASP A 140 14.34 -23.94 0.38
CA ASP A 140 12.98 -23.93 0.92
C ASP A 140 12.08 -22.83 0.32
N ARG A 141 12.68 -21.75 -0.21
CA ARG A 141 12.04 -20.56 -0.81
C ARG A 141 10.92 -19.94 0.04
N ARG A 142 10.85 -20.25 1.33
CA ARG A 142 9.88 -19.66 2.26
C ARG A 142 10.42 -18.30 2.69
N PRO A 143 9.62 -17.22 2.63
CA PRO A 143 10.01 -15.94 3.18
C PRO A 143 10.38 -16.02 4.67
N GLN A 144 11.40 -15.27 5.07
CA GLN A 144 11.92 -15.16 6.42
C GLN A 144 12.20 -13.68 6.73
N LEU A 145 12.23 -13.30 8.02
CA LEU A 145 12.50 -11.91 8.43
C LEU A 145 13.82 -11.37 7.88
N SER A 146 14.84 -12.22 7.77
CA SER A 146 16.12 -11.87 7.16
C SER A 146 16.04 -11.46 5.69
N ASP A 147 14.98 -11.84 4.98
CA ASP A 147 14.80 -11.55 3.54
C ASP A 147 14.36 -10.11 3.27
N LEU A 148 13.93 -9.40 4.31
CA LEU A 148 13.67 -7.98 4.24
C LEU A 148 14.96 -7.15 4.10
N ARG A 149 16.15 -7.80 4.23
CA ARG A 149 17.56 -7.30 4.16
C ARG A 149 17.74 -5.80 3.90
N ASP A 150 18.56 -5.16 4.74
CA ASP A 150 18.67 -3.69 4.94
C ASP A 150 17.56 -3.10 5.84
N SER A 151 16.92 -3.97 6.64
CA SER A 151 15.63 -3.76 7.28
C SER A 151 15.54 -4.21 8.74
N GLY A 152 16.66 -4.34 9.46
CA GLY A 152 16.61 -4.68 10.89
C GLY A 152 15.67 -3.74 11.66
N SER A 153 15.60 -2.49 11.20
CA SER A 153 14.61 -1.48 11.61
C SER A 153 13.16 -1.85 11.28
N ILE A 154 12.85 -2.35 10.07
CA ILE A 154 11.48 -2.81 9.74
C ILE A 154 11.03 -3.88 10.73
N GLU A 155 11.87 -4.87 11.03
CA GLU A 155 11.55 -5.92 11.99
C GLU A 155 11.32 -5.35 13.40
N GLN A 156 12.15 -4.42 13.84
CA GLN A 156 12.07 -3.81 15.18
C GLN A 156 10.90 -2.82 15.33
N ASP A 157 10.57 -2.08 14.27
CA ASP A 157 9.54 -1.04 14.29
C ASP A 157 8.13 -1.61 14.05
N SER A 158 8.03 -2.77 13.39
CA SER A 158 6.76 -3.42 13.08
C SER A 158 6.18 -4.12 14.31
N ASP A 159 4.89 -3.91 14.56
CA ASP A 159 4.17 -4.69 15.59
C ASP A 159 3.86 -6.12 15.11
N ILE A 160 3.61 -6.28 13.80
CA ILE A 160 3.27 -7.55 13.15
C ILE A 160 3.95 -7.59 11.77
N VAL A 161 4.54 -8.74 11.43
CA VAL A 161 5.06 -9.02 10.09
C VAL A 161 4.29 -10.20 9.49
N MET A 162 3.86 -10.06 8.23
CA MET A 162 3.14 -11.08 7.46
C MET A 162 3.87 -11.31 6.13
N PHE A 163 3.92 -12.57 5.69
CA PHE A 163 4.54 -13.01 4.43
C PHE A 163 3.53 -13.71 3.53
#